data_AF-A0AAW1MDS6-F1
#
_entry.id   AF-A0AAW1MDS6-F1
#
_cell.length_a   1.000
_cell.length_b   1.000
_cell.length_c   1.000
_cell.angle_alpha   90.00
_cell.angle_beta   90.00
_cell.angle_gamma   90.00
#
_symmetry.space_group_name_H-M   'P 1'
#
loop_
_entity.id
_entity.type
_entity.pdbx_description
1 polymer ?
#
loop_
_entity_poly.entity_id
_entity_poly.type
_entity_poly.pdbx_seq_one_letter_code
_entity_poly.pdbx_strand_id
1 'polypeptide(L)'
;MLHVAPQRRPTAAQLVKHPWVNMRAFQVQGNQIGSVITHSQSLYNQNYMSTSDMPNKREAPHLKEAVAATFRAIATSPQVAHLGPVAMSELARRRFRDKALNRLQHT
;
A
#
# COMPACT_ATOMS: atom_id res chain seq x y z
N MET A 1 -0.04 -2.13 9.92
CA MET A 1 -0.42 -3.11 8.87
C MET A 1 0.12 -2.71 7.49
N LEU A 2 -0.08 -1.46 7.04
CA LEU A 2 0.32 -0.99 5.70
C LEU A 2 1.77 -0.47 5.62
N HIS A 3 2.75 -1.24 6.09
CA HIS A 3 4.17 -0.85 5.97
C HIS A 3 4.70 -1.17 4.55
N VAL A 4 5.49 -0.28 3.93
CA VAL A 4 6.02 -0.48 2.56
C VAL A 4 6.85 -1.76 2.46
N ALA A 5 7.89 -1.88 3.29
CA ALA A 5 8.72 -3.09 3.38
C ALA A 5 7.94 -4.27 3.99
N PRO A 6 7.84 -5.44 3.32
CA PRO A 6 7.12 -6.61 3.82
C PRO A 6 7.63 -7.14 5.16
N GLN A 7 8.96 -7.11 5.36
CA GLN A 7 9.62 -7.64 6.57
C GLN A 7 9.24 -6.90 7.85
N ARG A 8 8.72 -5.67 7.72
CA ARG A 8 8.29 -4.83 8.85
C ARG A 8 6.77 -4.82 9.02
N ARG A 9 6.03 -5.60 8.22
CA ARG A 9 4.57 -5.72 8.39
C ARG A 9 4.28 -6.67 9.57
N PRO A 10 3.35 -6.31 10.47
CA PRO A 10 2.98 -7.19 11.56
C PRO A 10 2.30 -8.45 11.01
N THR A 11 2.66 -9.60 11.56
CA THR A 11 1.98 -10.87 11.26
C THR A 11 0.59 -10.88 11.87
N ALA A 12 -0.30 -11.78 11.39
CA ALA A 12 -1.63 -11.94 11.96
C ALA A 12 -1.59 -12.22 13.48
N ALA A 13 -0.65 -13.05 13.93
CA ALA A 13 -0.46 -13.34 15.35
C ALA A 13 -0.03 -12.11 16.17
N GLN A 14 0.78 -11.21 15.58
CA GLN A 14 1.17 -9.95 16.22
C GLN A 14 0.01 -8.95 16.28
N LEU A 15 -0.87 -8.95 15.25
CA LEU A 15 -2.05 -8.08 15.23
C LEU A 15 -3.04 -8.41 16.33
N VAL A 16 -3.31 -9.70 16.57
CA VAL A 16 -4.21 -10.14 17.64
C VAL A 16 -3.71 -9.68 19.01
N LYS A 17 -2.40 -9.61 19.23
CA LYS A 17 -1.81 -9.15 20.50
C LYS A 17 -1.83 -7.63 20.67
N HIS A 18 -2.17 -6.86 19.64
CA HIS A 18 -2.06 -5.41 19.69
C HIS A 18 -3.19 -4.79 20.55
N PRO A 19 -2.89 -3.80 21.42
CA PRO A 19 -3.89 -3.13 22.26
C PRO A 19 -5.13 -2.65 21.50
N TRP A 20 -4.96 -2.03 20.32
CA TRP A 20 -6.07 -1.60 19.44
C TRP A 20 -7.10 -2.70 19.11
N VAL A 21 -6.68 -3.97 19.03
CA VAL A 21 -7.57 -5.11 18.78
C VAL A 21 -8.09 -5.68 20.10
N ASN A 22 -7.20 -5.92 21.07
CA ASN A 22 -7.55 -6.54 22.34
C ASN A 22 -8.50 -5.69 23.20
N MET A 23 -8.35 -4.36 23.22
CA MET A 23 -9.25 -3.49 23.98
C MET A 23 -10.66 -3.39 23.40
N ARG A 24 -10.83 -3.65 22.09
CA ARG A 24 -12.16 -3.64 21.44
C ARG A 24 -13.00 -4.85 21.83
N ALA A 25 -12.40 -6.01 22.09
CA ALA A 25 -13.11 -7.17 22.61
C ALA A 25 -13.81 -6.86 23.95
N PHE A 26 -13.21 -6.00 24.78
CA PHE A 26 -13.79 -5.56 26.05
C PHE A 26 -14.87 -4.46 25.90
N GLN A 27 -14.79 -3.59 24.89
CA GLN A 27 -15.78 -2.52 24.71
C GLN A 27 -17.08 -2.96 24.01
N VAL A 28 -17.04 -3.94 23.11
CA VAL A 28 -18.26 -4.37 22.38
C VAL A 28 -19.24 -5.14 23.27
N GLN A 29 -18.79 -5.76 24.36
CA GLN A 29 -19.64 -6.52 25.28
C GLN A 29 -20.17 -5.69 26.47
N GLY A 30 -19.69 -4.45 26.64
CA GLY A 30 -19.93 -3.62 27.83
C GLY A 30 -20.87 -2.43 27.64
N ASN A 31 -21.74 -2.39 26.62
CA ASN A 31 -22.68 -1.27 26.44
C ASN A 31 -23.95 -1.36 27.29
N GLN A 32 -23.90 -2.11 28.39
CA GLN A 32 -24.85 -2.05 29.49
C GLN A 32 -23.98 -2.16 30.76
N ILE A 33 -24.19 -1.29 31.74
CA ILE A 33 -23.62 -1.30 33.11
C ILE A 33 -22.42 -0.36 33.32
N GLY A 34 -22.73 0.86 33.76
CA GLY A 34 -22.22 1.41 35.03
C GLY A 34 -20.73 1.76 35.13
N SER A 35 -20.48 3.08 35.13
CA SER A 35 -19.39 3.77 35.84
C SER A 35 -18.68 2.93 36.93
N VAL A 36 -17.42 2.54 36.69
CA VAL A 36 -16.43 2.33 37.75
C VAL A 36 -15.10 2.95 37.32
N ILE A 37 -14.65 3.90 38.14
CA ILE A 37 -13.43 4.70 37.97
C ILE A 37 -12.21 3.79 38.25
N THR A 38 -11.36 3.57 37.25
CA THR A 38 -9.98 3.13 37.48
C THR A 38 -9.02 4.09 36.80
N HIS A 39 -8.27 4.82 37.63
CA HIS A 39 -7.15 5.66 37.24
C HIS A 39 -6.03 4.80 36.61
N SER A 40 -5.99 4.76 35.28
CA SER A 40 -4.76 4.48 34.54
C SER A 40 -4.70 5.48 33.40
N GLN A 41 -3.72 6.38 33.46
CA GLN A 41 -3.48 7.40 32.45
C GLN A 41 -3.21 6.74 31.09
N SER A 42 -4.24 6.68 30.24
CA SER A 42 -4.11 6.31 28.84
C SER A 42 -3.81 7.58 28.04
N LEU A 43 -2.53 7.80 27.74
CA LEU A 43 -2.01 8.87 26.86
C LEU A 43 -2.30 8.63 25.36
N TYR A 44 -3.27 7.78 25.01
CA TYR A 44 -3.64 7.53 23.63
C TYR A 44 -4.93 8.26 23.30
N ASN A 45 -4.78 9.37 22.58
CA ASN A 45 -5.84 10.16 21.94
C ASN A 45 -6.99 9.25 21.45
N GLN A 46 -8.12 9.38 22.12
CA GLN A 46 -9.44 8.94 21.67
C GLN A 46 -9.79 9.68 20.37
N ASN A 47 -9.22 9.28 19.22
CA ASN A 47 -9.77 9.59 17.91
C ASN A 47 -10.94 8.62 17.65
N TYR A 48 -12.02 8.79 18.42
CA TYR A 48 -13.31 8.22 18.05
C TYR A 48 -13.79 9.11 16.91
N MET A 49 -13.91 8.55 15.70
CA MET A 49 -14.57 9.28 14.62
C MET A 49 -15.95 9.70 15.13
N SER A 50 -16.19 11.00 15.18
CA SER A 50 -17.53 11.52 15.39
C SER A 50 -18.43 10.88 14.35
N THR A 51 -19.64 10.47 14.75
CA THR A 51 -20.63 9.92 13.82
C THR A 51 -21.03 10.92 12.72
N SER A 52 -20.66 12.19 12.86
CA SER A 52 -20.74 13.23 11.84
C SER A 52 -19.73 13.08 10.69
N ASP A 53 -18.64 12.33 10.88
CA ASP A 53 -17.56 12.14 9.89
C ASP A 53 -17.63 10.77 9.19
N MET A 54 -18.72 10.02 9.41
CA MET A 54 -19.00 8.86 8.58
C MET A 54 -19.26 9.35 7.15
N PRO A 55 -18.56 8.79 6.13
CA PRO A 55 -18.77 9.20 4.75
C PRO A 55 -20.27 9.09 4.48
N ASN A 56 -20.86 10.25 4.16
CA ASN A 56 -22.26 10.39 3.85
C ASN A 56 -22.63 9.26 2.87
N LYS A 57 -23.78 8.58 3.01
CA LYS A 57 -24.13 7.37 2.23
C LYS A 57 -23.91 7.51 0.70
N ARG A 58 -23.85 8.76 0.22
CA ARG A 58 -23.53 9.19 -1.15
C ARG A 58 -22.06 8.96 -1.58
N GLU A 59 -21.10 8.86 -0.66
CA GLU A 59 -19.68 8.61 -0.93
C GLU A 59 -19.30 7.13 -0.85
N ALA A 60 -20.17 6.29 -0.28
CA ALA A 60 -20.03 4.84 -0.30
C ALA A 60 -19.76 4.23 -1.72
N PRO A 61 -20.41 4.68 -2.81
CA PRO A 61 -20.07 4.22 -4.16
C PRO A 61 -18.63 4.60 -4.57
N HIS A 62 -18.18 5.82 -4.27
CA HIS A 62 -16.82 6.25 -4.59
C HIS A 62 -15.76 5.46 -3.83
N LEU A 63 -16.03 5.05 -2.58
CA LEU A 63 -15.13 4.18 -1.83
C LEU A 63 -15.00 2.80 -2.48
N LYS A 64 -16.12 2.19 -2.91
CA LYS A 64 -16.11 0.89 -3.59
C LYS A 64 -15.31 0.96 -4.90
N GLU A 65 -15.51 2.03 -5.67
CA GLU A 65 -14.78 2.27 -6.92
C GLU A 65 -13.30 2.51 -6.68
N ALA A 66 -12.94 3.36 -5.71
CA ALA A 66 -11.56 3.63 -5.35
C ALA A 66 -10.83 2.35 -4.89
N VAL A 67 -11.48 1.52 -4.07
CA VAL A 67 -10.96 0.22 -3.65
C VAL A 67 -10.77 -0.69 -4.87
N ALA A 68 -11.77 -0.81 -5.75
CA ALA A 68 -11.67 -1.63 -6.94
C ALA A 68 -10.54 -1.18 -7.89
N ALA A 69 -10.41 0.13 -8.13
CA ALA A 69 -9.35 0.72 -8.93
C ALA A 69 -7.96 0.45 -8.33
N THR A 70 -7.82 0.53 -7.01
CA THR A 70 -6.57 0.26 -6.30
C THR A 70 -6.16 -1.21 -6.45
N PHE A 71 -7.09 -2.15 -6.20
CA PHE A 71 -6.80 -3.57 -6.36
C PHE A 71 -6.47 -3.94 -7.80
N ARG A 72 -7.17 -3.33 -8.78
CA ARG A 72 -6.82 -3.48 -10.20
C ARG A 72 -5.40 -2.97 -10.46
N ALA A 73 -5.06 -1.74 -10.07
CA ALA A 73 -3.75 -1.15 -10.31
C ALA A 73 -2.59 -1.96 -9.70
N ILE A 74 -2.79 -2.53 -8.50
CA ILE A 74 -1.81 -3.40 -7.85
C ILE A 74 -1.67 -4.74 -8.61
N ALA A 75 -2.79 -5.35 -9.01
CA ALA A 75 -2.79 -6.65 -9.70
C ALA A 75 -2.30 -6.57 -11.15
N THR A 76 -2.58 -5.46 -11.84
CA THR A 76 -2.25 -5.22 -13.24
C THR A 76 -1.10 -4.24 -13.40
N SER A 77 -0.18 -4.18 -12.43
CA SER A 77 1.00 -3.30 -12.45
C SER A 77 1.66 -3.30 -13.84
N PRO A 78 2.25 -2.19 -14.32
CA PRO A 78 2.64 -2.03 -15.71
C PRO A 78 3.48 -3.22 -16.17
N GLN A 79 2.94 -3.96 -17.12
CA GLN A 79 3.66 -5.03 -17.80
C GLN A 79 4.92 -4.39 -18.38
N VAL A 80 6.10 -4.93 -18.01
CA VAL A 80 7.38 -4.42 -18.52
C VAL A 80 7.26 -4.34 -20.03
N ALA A 81 7.41 -3.13 -20.59
CA ALA A 81 7.36 -2.93 -22.03
C ALA A 81 8.34 -3.93 -22.66
N HIS A 82 7.87 -4.69 -23.64
CA HIS A 82 8.70 -5.69 -24.29
C HIS A 82 9.93 -4.99 -24.89
N LEU A 83 11.10 -5.17 -24.27
CA LEU A 83 12.32 -4.63 -24.84
C LEU A 83 12.59 -5.43 -26.11
N GLY A 84 12.40 -4.78 -27.25
CA GLY A 84 12.71 -5.39 -28.51
C GLY A 84 14.23 -5.55 -28.71
N PRO A 85 14.66 -6.31 -29.72
CA PRO A 85 16.07 -6.58 -29.95
C PRO A 85 16.89 -5.27 -30.07
N VAL A 86 18.13 -5.32 -29.57
CA VAL A 86 19.07 -4.18 -29.57
C VAL A 86 19.25 -3.55 -30.96
N ALA A 87 19.05 -4.32 -32.04
CA ALA A 87 19.08 -3.84 -33.42
C ALA A 87 18.01 -2.76 -33.75
N MET A 88 16.92 -2.68 -32.97
CA MET A 88 15.93 -1.62 -33.11
C MET A 88 16.37 -0.29 -32.48
N SER A 89 17.38 -0.31 -31.59
CA SER A 89 17.97 0.90 -31.04
C SER A 89 18.81 1.62 -32.08
N GLU A 90 18.39 2.83 -32.44
CA GLU A 90 19.12 3.70 -33.37
C GLU A 90 20.56 3.97 -32.89
N LEU A 91 20.76 4.14 -31.58
CA LEU A 91 22.09 4.30 -30.98
C LEU A 91 22.96 3.05 -31.21
N ALA A 92 22.40 1.85 -31.03
CA ALA A 92 23.14 0.62 -31.27
C ALA A 92 23.56 0.49 -32.74
N ARG A 93 22.67 0.85 -33.69
CA ARG A 93 22.99 0.88 -35.12
C ARG A 93 24.16 1.81 -35.44
N ARG A 94 24.20 3.01 -34.84
CA ARG A 94 25.32 3.94 -35.00
C ARG A 94 26.62 3.35 -34.47
N ARG A 95 26.62 2.75 -33.27
CA ARG A 95 27.82 2.11 -32.71
C ARG A 95 28.36 0.97 -33.58
N PHE A 96 27.49 0.17 -34.19
CA PHE A 96 27.95 -0.88 -35.10
C PHE A 96 28.61 -0.30 -36.36
N ARG A 97 28.06 0.79 -36.92
CA ARG A 97 28.68 1.51 -38.04
C ARG A 97 30.02 2.12 -37.63
N ASP A 98 30.08 2.81 -36.49
CA ASP A 98 31.31 3.43 -36.00
C ASP A 98 32.42 2.40 -35.74
N LYS A 99 32.06 1.25 -35.17
CA LYS A 99 32.99 0.12 -34.95
C LYS A 99 33.43 -0.53 -36.25
N ALA A 100 32.59 -0.56 -37.28
CA ALA A 100 32.97 -1.08 -38.60
C ALA A 100 33.95 -0.12 -39.29
N LEU A 101 33.69 1.18 -39.25
CA LEU A 101 34.55 2.20 -39.84
C LEU A 101 35.92 2.29 -39.15
N ASN A 102 35.96 2.27 -37.82
CA ASN A 102 37.24 2.25 -37.09
C ASN A 102 38.07 0.98 -37.35
N ARG A 103 37.41 -0.14 -37.69
CA ARG A 103 38.14 -1.39 -38.00
C ARG A 103 38.88 -1.34 -39.33
N LEU A 104 38.37 -0.58 -40.30
CA LEU A 104 38.99 -0.40 -41.62
C LEU A 104 40.14 0.61 -41.62
N GLN A 105 40.21 1.47 -40.59
CA GLN A 105 41.29 2.46 -40.47
C GLN A 105 42.55 1.89 -39.79
N HIS A 106 42.47 0.68 -39.23
CA HIS A 106 43.56 0.00 -38.53
C HIS A 106 44.15 -1.20 -39.32
N THR A 107 43.77 -1.35 -40.58
CA THR A 107 44.38 -2.28 -41.56
C THR A 107 45.10 -1.49 -42.63
#